data_AF-A0A1Q6V8W3-F1
#
_entry.id   AF-A0A1Q6V8W3-F1
#
_cell.length_a   1.000
_cell.length_b   1.000
_cell.length_c   1.000
_cell.angle_alpha   90.00
_cell.angle_beta   90.00
_cell.angle_gamma   90.00
#
_symmetry.space_group_name_H-M   'P 1'
#
loop_
_entity.id
_entity.type
_entity.pdbx_description
1 polymer ?
#
loop_
_entity_poly.entity_id
_entity_poly.type
_entity_poly.pdbx_seq_one_letter_code
_entity_poly.pdbx_strand_id
1 'polypeptide(L)'
;MAFSIIIVLYVCIGFLSAAGSVFISRKLFSAKVEQTFFALFLIAIAGFYLAFTAYFGHEGAWQLETGAVIVFAVFGLFAIRLPVVLIIGYVLHGVWDVLHEIHVHCGAHLFGSQRATDLPLAYGAFCATYDWCMAAYFYTRRAQWRAAWARH
;
A
#
# COMPACT_ATOMS: atom_id res chain seq x y z
N MET A 1 -20.99 16.33 2.19
CA MET A 1 -20.35 16.98 3.36
C MET A 1 -19.79 15.96 4.35
N ALA A 2 -20.60 15.04 4.90
CA ALA A 2 -20.09 14.03 5.85
C ALA A 2 -18.98 13.13 5.26
N PHE A 3 -19.15 12.60 4.06
CA PHE A 3 -18.14 11.77 3.40
C PHE A 3 -16.81 12.53 3.17
N SER A 4 -16.86 13.79 2.72
CA SER A 4 -15.67 14.62 2.55
C SER A 4 -14.91 14.85 3.86
N ILE A 5 -15.61 15.01 4.98
CA ILE A 5 -14.99 15.13 6.31
C ILE A 5 -14.27 13.82 6.68
N ILE A 6 -14.89 12.67 6.41
CA ILE A 6 -14.29 11.36 6.66
C ILE A 6 -13.03 11.17 5.80
N ILE A 7 -13.07 11.54 4.52
CA ILE A 7 -11.89 11.50 3.64
C ILE A 7 -10.76 12.35 4.21
N VAL A 8 -11.04 13.61 4.61
CA VAL A 8 -10.02 14.48 5.21
C VAL A 8 -9.45 13.85 6.49
N LEU A 9 -10.28 13.26 7.34
CA LEU A 9 -9.85 12.58 8.55
C LEU A 9 -8.92 11.39 8.22
N TYR A 10 -9.29 10.54 7.27
CA TYR A 10 -8.50 9.37 6.89
C TYR A 10 -7.18 9.75 6.20
N VAL A 11 -7.16 10.83 5.43
CA VAL A 11 -5.93 11.43 4.90
C VAL A 11 -5.03 11.90 6.06
N CYS A 12 -5.55 12.64 7.03
CA CYS A 12 -4.79 13.06 8.21
C CYS A 12 -4.23 11.87 9.00
N ILE A 13 -5.02 10.81 9.19
CA ILE A 13 -4.58 9.58 9.85
C ILE A 13 -3.48 8.91 9.02
N GLY A 14 -3.59 8.87 7.69
CA GLY A 14 -2.57 8.33 6.80
C GLY A 14 -1.22 9.04 6.95
N PHE A 15 -1.23 10.37 6.97
CA PHE A 15 -0.04 11.18 7.23
C PHE A 15 0.58 10.89 8.60
N LEU A 16 -0.24 10.86 9.66
CA LEU A 16 0.24 10.59 11.02
C LEU A 16 0.80 9.16 11.15
N SER A 17 0.15 8.17 10.54
CA SER A 17 0.63 6.79 10.51
C SER A 17 1.94 6.66 9.74
N ALA A 18 2.11 7.38 8.63
CA ALA A 18 3.37 7.39 7.88
C ALA A 18 4.49 8.03 8.71
N ALA A 19 4.24 9.20 9.31
CA ALA A 19 5.20 9.87 10.18
C ALA A 19 5.62 8.99 11.38
N GLY A 20 4.64 8.35 12.03
CA GLY A 20 4.87 7.40 13.11
C GLY A 20 5.69 6.19 12.65
N SER A 21 5.35 5.62 11.49
CA SER A 21 6.07 4.48 10.91
C SER A 21 7.53 4.83 10.62
N VAL A 22 7.81 6.00 10.03
CA VAL A 22 9.17 6.48 9.78
C VAL A 22 9.92 6.68 11.09
N PHE A 23 9.31 7.32 12.08
CA PHE A 23 9.96 7.56 13.38
C PHE A 23 10.33 6.25 14.08
N ILE A 24 9.39 5.31 14.16
CA ILE A 24 9.56 4.03 14.84
C ILE A 24 10.57 3.15 14.10
N SER A 25 10.41 2.96 12.78
CA SER A 25 11.28 2.10 11.98
C SER A 25 12.74 2.56 12.00
N ARG A 26 12.99 3.87 11.87
CA ARG A 26 14.35 4.43 11.94
C ARG A 26 15.01 4.24 13.30
N LYS A 27 14.22 4.18 14.37
CA LYS A 27 14.72 4.01 15.75
C LYS A 27 15.01 2.53 16.06
N LEU A 28 14.18 1.63 15.56
CA LEU A 28 14.24 0.21 15.94
C LEU A 28 15.07 -0.64 14.97
N PHE A 29 15.10 -0.30 13.68
CA PHE A 29 15.65 -1.18 12.66
C PHE A 29 16.98 -0.69 12.09
N SER A 30 17.85 -1.66 11.77
CA SER A 30 18.98 -1.40 10.89
C SER A 30 18.49 -1.13 9.46
N ALA A 31 19.31 -0.46 8.65
CA ALA A 31 18.97 -0.13 7.26
C ALA A 31 18.48 -1.33 6.44
N LYS A 32 19.09 -2.52 6.60
CA LYS A 32 18.63 -3.73 5.89
C LYS A 32 17.28 -4.22 6.39
N VAL A 33 17.11 -4.29 7.71
CA VAL A 33 15.88 -4.78 8.35
C VAL A 33 14.71 -3.84 8.05
N GLU A 34 14.95 -2.54 8.06
CA GLU A 34 13.97 -1.50 7.71
C GLU A 34 13.42 -1.70 6.29
N GLN A 35 14.30 -1.87 5.29
CA GLN A 35 13.89 -2.16 3.93
C GLN A 35 13.11 -3.48 3.83
N THR A 36 13.61 -4.55 4.43
CA THR A 36 12.93 -5.86 4.43
C THR A 36 11.55 -5.77 5.09
N PHE A 37 11.44 -5.05 6.21
CA PHE A 37 10.18 -4.85 6.90
C PHE A 37 9.14 -4.20 5.99
N PHE A 38 9.48 -3.07 5.36
CA PHE A 38 8.54 -2.40 4.45
C PHE A 38 8.25 -3.20 3.18
N ALA A 39 9.22 -3.98 2.69
CA ALA A 39 9.01 -4.89 1.57
C ALA A 39 8.00 -5.99 1.88
N LEU A 40 8.06 -6.57 3.09
CA LEU A 40 7.07 -7.56 3.55
C LEU A 40 5.74 -6.89 3.93
N PHE A 41 5.78 -5.67 4.44
CA PHE A 41 4.59 -4.92 4.80
C PHE A 41 3.74 -4.61 3.57
N LEU A 42 4.34 -4.31 2.41
CA LEU A 42 3.64 -4.18 1.13
C LEU A 42 2.78 -5.41 0.80
N ILE A 43 3.33 -6.61 1.04
CA ILE A 43 2.60 -7.87 0.79
C ILE A 43 1.43 -8.00 1.76
N ALA A 44 1.64 -7.65 3.03
CA ALA A 44 0.62 -7.72 4.06
C ALA A 44 -0.54 -6.75 3.77
N ILE A 45 -0.25 -5.51 3.38
CA ILE A 45 -1.30 -4.53 3.06
C ILE A 45 -2.09 -4.92 1.81
N ALA A 46 -1.43 -5.43 0.77
CA ALA A 46 -2.12 -5.98 -0.41
C ALA A 46 -3.01 -7.17 -0.02
N GLY A 47 -2.52 -8.03 0.88
CA GLY A 47 -3.27 -9.18 1.40
C GLY A 47 -4.61 -8.82 2.06
N PHE A 48 -4.78 -7.60 2.58
CA PHE A 48 -6.06 -7.17 3.14
C PHE A 48 -7.18 -7.15 2.11
N TYR A 49 -6.90 -6.98 0.82
CA TYR A 49 -7.91 -7.04 -0.24
C TYR A 49 -8.58 -8.43 -0.34
N LEU A 50 -7.84 -9.50 -0.06
CA LEU A 50 -8.42 -10.85 0.03
C LEU A 50 -9.31 -10.98 1.26
N ALA A 51 -8.92 -10.37 2.39
CA ALA A 51 -9.75 -10.34 3.59
C ALA A 51 -11.04 -9.52 3.36
N PHE A 52 -10.96 -8.40 2.64
CA PHE A 52 -12.13 -7.61 2.26
C PHE A 52 -13.04 -8.39 1.31
N THR A 53 -12.47 -9.07 0.32
CA THR A 53 -13.23 -9.94 -0.60
C THR A 53 -14.02 -10.99 0.17
N ALA A 54 -13.35 -11.67 1.11
CA ALA A 54 -13.98 -12.67 1.96
C ALA A 54 -15.05 -12.07 2.88
N TYR A 55 -14.79 -10.89 3.45
CA TYR A 55 -15.70 -10.22 4.38
C TYR A 55 -16.98 -9.70 3.70
N PHE A 56 -16.84 -9.07 2.52
CA PHE A 56 -17.97 -8.49 1.78
C PHE A 56 -18.68 -9.51 0.87
N GLY A 57 -18.11 -10.71 0.69
CA GLY A 57 -18.76 -11.82 -0.02
C GLY A 57 -18.83 -11.66 -1.54
N HIS A 58 -17.89 -10.91 -2.15
CA HIS A 58 -17.88 -10.65 -3.60
C HIS A 58 -17.13 -11.74 -4.36
N GLU A 59 -17.81 -12.85 -4.68
CA GLU A 59 -17.20 -13.99 -5.39
C GLU A 59 -16.52 -13.61 -6.72
N GLY A 60 -17.04 -12.61 -7.42
CA GLY A 60 -16.49 -12.12 -8.69
C GLY A 60 -15.17 -11.34 -8.56
N ALA A 61 -14.79 -10.93 -7.34
CA ALA A 61 -13.59 -10.13 -7.10
C ALA A 61 -12.34 -11.00 -6.85
N TRP A 62 -12.51 -12.26 -6.46
CA TRP A 62 -11.39 -13.14 -6.09
C TRP A 62 -10.27 -13.21 -7.13
N GLN A 63 -10.62 -13.31 -8.42
CA GLN A 63 -9.62 -13.39 -9.49
C GLN A 63 -8.79 -12.10 -9.58
N LEU A 64 -9.46 -10.95 -9.55
CA LEU A 64 -8.82 -9.64 -9.64
C LEU A 64 -7.92 -9.40 -8.42
N GLU A 65 -8.48 -9.56 -7.22
CA GLU A 65 -7.75 -9.29 -5.98
C GLU A 65 -6.58 -10.26 -5.79
N THR A 66 -6.77 -11.55 -6.10
CA THR A 66 -5.66 -12.53 -6.03
C THR A 66 -4.57 -12.18 -7.02
N GLY A 67 -4.92 -11.76 -8.24
CA GLY A 67 -3.97 -11.27 -9.23
C GLY A 67 -3.17 -10.07 -8.71
N ALA A 68 -3.85 -9.07 -8.15
CA ALA A 68 -3.22 -7.89 -7.57
C ALA A 68 -2.28 -8.26 -6.41
N VAL A 69 -2.72 -9.12 -5.48
CA VAL A 69 -1.90 -9.59 -4.36
C VAL A 69 -0.66 -10.34 -4.84
N ILE A 70 -0.77 -11.18 -5.88
CA ILE A 70 0.39 -11.86 -6.46
C ILE A 70 1.38 -10.85 -7.04
N VAL A 71 0.90 -9.83 -7.76
CA VAL A 71 1.76 -8.76 -8.30
C VAL A 71 2.48 -8.03 -7.16
N PHE A 72 1.76 -7.57 -6.14
CA PHE A 72 2.37 -6.88 -5.00
C PHE A 72 3.29 -7.77 -4.17
N ALA A 73 3.01 -9.08 -4.08
CA ALA A 73 3.91 -10.05 -3.47
C ALA A 73 5.22 -10.15 -4.24
N VAL A 74 5.18 -10.24 -5.57
CA VAL A 74 6.37 -10.23 -6.42
C VAL A 74 7.17 -8.94 -6.23
N PHE A 75 6.51 -7.77 -6.24
CA PHE A 75 7.14 -6.49 -5.94
C PHE A 75 7.81 -6.51 -4.56
N GLY A 76 7.11 -6.97 -3.52
CA GLY A 76 7.63 -7.09 -2.15
C GLY A 76 8.87 -7.98 -2.07
N LEU A 77 8.86 -9.14 -2.69
CA LEU A 77 10.01 -10.06 -2.69
C LEU A 77 11.24 -9.44 -3.36
N PHE A 78 11.09 -8.80 -4.52
CA PHE A 78 12.19 -8.10 -5.18
C PHE A 78 12.64 -6.85 -4.40
N ALA A 79 11.70 -6.16 -3.77
CA ALA A 79 11.93 -4.96 -2.99
C ALA A 79 12.82 -5.18 -1.76
N ILE A 80 12.95 -6.41 -1.26
CA ILE A 80 13.91 -6.76 -0.19
C ILE A 80 15.34 -6.35 -0.58
N ARG A 81 15.71 -6.50 -1.86
CA ARG A 81 17.05 -6.16 -2.37
C ARG A 81 17.08 -4.90 -3.22
N LEU A 82 15.96 -4.53 -3.84
CA LEU A 82 15.89 -3.45 -4.80
C LEU A 82 15.02 -2.29 -4.27
N PRO A 83 15.60 -1.25 -3.63
CA PRO A 83 14.83 -0.13 -3.09
C PRO A 83 13.92 0.58 -4.10
N VAL A 84 14.30 0.59 -5.37
CA VAL A 84 13.50 1.22 -6.43
C VAL A 84 12.21 0.44 -6.66
N VAL A 85 12.26 -0.88 -6.60
CA VAL A 85 11.07 -1.74 -6.72
C VAL A 85 10.14 -1.48 -5.53
N LEU A 86 10.67 -1.26 -4.33
CA LEU A 86 9.87 -0.90 -3.15
C LEU A 86 9.09 0.41 -3.37
N ILE A 87 9.77 1.45 -3.87
CA ILE A 87 9.15 2.76 -4.14
C ILE A 87 8.02 2.61 -5.16
N ILE A 88 8.28 1.91 -6.27
CA ILE A 88 7.27 1.70 -7.32
C ILE A 88 6.10 0.89 -6.76
N GLY A 89 6.37 -0.16 -5.99
CA GLY A 89 5.33 -1.01 -5.37
C GLY A 89 4.37 -0.20 -4.51
N TYR A 90 4.88 0.66 -3.64
CA TYR A 90 4.05 1.54 -2.80
C TYR A 90 3.28 2.60 -3.61
N VAL A 91 3.89 3.19 -4.65
CA VAL A 91 3.17 4.12 -5.52
C VAL A 91 2.01 3.44 -6.22
N LEU A 92 2.25 2.24 -6.79
CA LEU A 92 1.23 1.45 -7.47
C LEU A 92 0.15 0.96 -6.51
N HIS A 93 0.50 0.60 -5.27
CA HIS A 93 -0.48 0.21 -4.26
C HIS A 93 -1.38 1.39 -3.89
N GLY A 94 -0.83 2.57 -3.65
CA GLY A 94 -1.66 3.76 -3.41
C GLY A 94 -2.54 4.15 -4.61
N VAL A 95 -2.10 3.88 -5.85
CA VAL A 95 -2.96 4.03 -7.04
C VAL A 95 -4.09 2.99 -7.02
N TRP A 96 -3.79 1.74 -6.70
CA TRP A 96 -4.78 0.68 -6.54
C TRP A 96 -5.86 1.06 -5.52
N ASP A 97 -5.47 1.58 -4.36
CA ASP A 97 -6.37 2.08 -3.32
C ASP A 97 -7.31 3.18 -3.82
N VAL A 98 -6.79 4.16 -4.57
CA VAL A 98 -7.60 5.23 -5.15
C VAL A 98 -8.59 4.70 -6.20
N LEU A 99 -8.16 3.75 -7.04
CA LEU A 99 -9.04 3.16 -8.04
C LEU A 99 -10.21 2.42 -7.39
N HIS A 100 -9.98 1.70 -6.29
CA HIS A 100 -11.05 1.08 -5.52
C HIS A 100 -11.99 2.11 -4.88
N GLU A 101 -11.45 3.16 -4.26
CA GLU A 101 -12.26 4.21 -3.64
C GLU A 101 -13.16 4.89 -4.68
N ILE A 102 -12.64 5.18 -5.88
CA ILE A 102 -13.43 5.75 -6.98
C ILE A 102 -14.46 4.73 -7.51
N HIS A 103 -14.11 3.45 -7.64
CA HIS A 103 -15.04 2.42 -8.09
C HIS A 103 -16.26 2.32 -7.17
N VAL A 104 -16.02 2.23 -5.85
CA VAL A 104 -17.07 2.10 -4.83
C VAL A 104 -17.93 3.36 -4.73
N HIS A 105 -17.33 4.56 -4.79
CA HIS A 105 -18.05 5.80 -4.52
C HIS A 105 -18.55 6.57 -5.74
N CYS A 106 -17.97 6.35 -6.93
CA CYS A 106 -18.39 7.00 -8.17
C CYS A 106 -19.08 6.04 -9.15
N GLY A 107 -19.20 4.75 -8.82
CA GLY A 107 -19.83 3.75 -9.68
C GLY A 107 -19.11 3.57 -11.03
N ALA A 108 -17.85 3.98 -11.12
CA ALA A 108 -17.09 3.92 -12.35
C ALA A 108 -16.63 2.49 -12.61
N HIS A 109 -16.92 1.91 -13.78
CA HIS A 109 -16.44 0.59 -14.20
C HIS A 109 -14.94 0.63 -14.58
N LEU A 110 -14.07 0.98 -13.62
CA LEU A 110 -12.63 1.12 -13.84
C LEU A 110 -11.89 -0.21 -14.02
N PHE A 111 -12.50 -1.32 -13.57
CA PHE A 111 -11.94 -2.67 -13.66
C PHE A 111 -12.56 -3.50 -14.80
N GLY A 112 -13.16 -2.84 -15.80
CA GLY A 112 -13.78 -3.49 -16.95
C GLY A 112 -14.98 -4.35 -16.55
N SER A 113 -15.01 -5.60 -17.03
CA SER A 113 -16.06 -6.57 -16.70
C SER A 113 -15.86 -7.25 -15.34
N GLN A 114 -14.71 -7.06 -14.69
CA GLN A 114 -14.45 -7.62 -13.37
C GLN A 114 -14.96 -6.67 -12.28
N ARG A 115 -15.53 -7.26 -11.23
CA ARG A 115 -16.06 -6.53 -10.08
C ARG A 115 -14.96 -6.45 -9.03
N ALA A 116 -14.55 -5.25 -8.65
CA ALA A 116 -13.59 -5.05 -7.56
C ALA A 116 -14.28 -5.32 -6.21
N THR A 117 -13.49 -5.68 -5.20
CA THR A 117 -14.03 -5.77 -3.83
C THR A 117 -14.44 -4.40 -3.31
N ASP A 118 -15.47 -4.38 -2.46
CA ASP A 118 -15.77 -3.24 -1.61
C ASP A 118 -14.65 -3.05 -0.57
N LEU A 119 -14.51 -1.80 -0.11
CA LEU A 119 -13.58 -1.41 0.93
C LEU A 119 -14.31 -0.84 2.15
N PRO A 120 -13.72 -0.92 3.36
CA PRO A 120 -14.15 -0.10 4.47
C PRO A 120 -14.13 1.39 4.07
N LEU A 121 -15.09 2.16 4.58
CA LEU A 121 -15.28 3.56 4.20
C LEU A 121 -13.98 4.38 4.33
N ALA A 122 -13.58 5.06 3.26
CA ALA A 122 -12.37 5.89 3.18
C ALA A 122 -11.03 5.15 3.43
N TYR A 123 -11.04 3.81 3.44
CA TYR A 123 -9.83 3.01 3.56
C TYR A 123 -8.82 3.34 2.46
N GLY A 124 -9.30 3.50 1.21
CA GLY A 124 -8.44 3.79 0.07
C GLY A 124 -7.75 5.15 0.22
N ALA A 125 -8.45 6.16 0.75
CA ALA A 125 -7.87 7.48 1.01
C ALA A 125 -6.77 7.45 2.09
N PHE A 126 -6.97 6.68 3.17
CA PHE A 126 -5.95 6.47 4.20
C PHE A 126 -4.72 5.77 3.62
N CYS A 127 -4.94 4.63 2.94
CA CYS A 127 -3.87 3.75 2.50
C CYS A 127 -3.04 4.42 1.40
N ALA A 128 -3.69 5.06 0.42
CA ALA A 128 -2.98 5.84 -0.60
C ALA A 128 -2.12 6.98 -0.01
N THR A 129 -2.64 7.69 1.00
CA THR A 129 -1.88 8.75 1.68
C THR A 129 -0.66 8.18 2.40
N TYR A 130 -0.84 7.09 3.13
CA TYR A 130 0.25 6.39 3.80
C TYR A 130 1.30 5.97 2.78
N ASP A 131 0.88 5.31 1.71
CA ASP A 131 1.78 4.71 0.74
C ASP A 131 2.62 5.73 -0.02
N TRP A 132 2.03 6.84 -0.45
CA TRP A 132 2.76 7.88 -1.15
C TRP A 132 3.73 8.62 -0.22
N CYS A 133 3.36 8.82 1.05
CA CYS A 133 4.27 9.36 2.04
C CYS A 133 5.45 8.42 2.29
N MET A 134 5.18 7.12 2.42
CA MET A 134 6.22 6.11 2.59
C MET A 134 7.10 5.99 1.35
N ALA A 135 6.55 6.04 0.13
CA ALA A 135 7.31 6.05 -1.11
C ALA A 135 8.26 7.24 -1.21
N ALA A 136 7.80 8.44 -0.82
CA ALA A 136 8.65 9.64 -0.75
C ALA A 136 9.78 9.45 0.28
N TYR A 137 9.46 8.91 1.45
CA TYR A 137 10.47 8.58 2.46
C TYR A 137 11.48 7.55 1.93
N PHE A 138 11.03 6.45 1.30
CA PHE A 138 11.88 5.42 0.71
C PHE A 138 12.80 5.99 -0.34
N TYR A 139 12.32 6.93 -1.15
CA TYR A 139 13.16 7.66 -2.07
C TYR A 139 14.31 8.34 -1.31
N THR A 140 14.05 9.09 -0.24
CA THR A 140 15.13 9.71 0.56
C THR A 140 16.07 8.69 1.22
N ARG A 141 15.56 7.49 1.57
CA ARG A 141 16.28 6.47 2.34
C ARG A 141 17.13 5.51 1.49
N ARG A 142 16.79 5.37 0.19
CA ARG A 142 17.33 4.35 -0.73
C ARG A 142 18.85 4.20 -0.76
N ALA A 143 19.58 5.30 -0.65
CA ALA A 143 21.05 5.30 -0.73
C ALA A 143 21.67 4.56 0.47
N GLN A 144 21.09 4.77 1.66
CA GLN A 144 21.57 4.13 2.89
C GLN A 144 21.30 2.63 2.88
N TRP A 145 20.14 2.23 2.37
CA TRP A 145 19.81 0.82 2.18
C TRP A 145 20.75 0.14 1.18
N ARG A 146 20.99 0.73 0.00
CA ARG A 146 21.97 0.21 -0.97
C ARG A 146 23.36 0.07 -0.37
N ALA A 147 23.82 1.10 0.35
CA ALA A 147 25.12 1.06 1.03
C ALA A 147 25.19 -0.04 2.09
N ALA A 148 24.10 -0.33 2.80
CA ALA A 148 24.06 -1.41 3.77
C ALA A 148 24.17 -2.78 3.09
N TRP A 149 23.50 -2.99 1.96
CA TRP A 149 23.58 -4.23 1.19
C TRP A 149 24.93 -4.48 0.52
N ALA A 150 25.67 -3.44 0.16
CA ALA A 150 26.99 -3.56 -0.47
C ALA A 150 28.14 -3.91 0.49
N ARG A 151 27.94 -3.79 1.81
CA ARG A 151 28.99 -4.04 2.83
C ARG A 151 29.13 -5.52 3.25
N HIS A 152 28.41 -6.42 2.60
CA HIS A 152 28.41 -7.87 2.83
C HIS A 152 28.25 -8.59 1.50
#